data_AF-A0A928ZUV3-F1
#
_entry.id   AF-A0A928ZUV3-F1
#
_cell.length_a   1.000
_cell.length_b   1.000
_cell.length_c   1.000
_cell.angle_alpha   90.00
_cell.angle_beta   90.00
_cell.angle_gamma   90.00
#
_symmetry.space_group_name_H-M   'P 1'
#
loop_
_entity.id
_entity.type
_entity.pdbx_description
1 polymer ?
#
loop_
_entity_poly.entity_id
_entity_poly.type
_entity_poly.pdbx_seq_one_letter_code
_entity_poly.pdbx_strand_id
1 'polypeptide(L)'
;MANPVHLALIQKGVDAWNLWREEHPVRELDLSGADLAQVNLRLAWLADVNLQQANLTNTCLQGANLENANLCGAVLRQADLSQANLNAADLTNANLQGANLTQATLQKAILMNTDAIAANFIAADLTGICSQQWRISIETRFNQVYCDYVYLRYPFQERYPEIGTFSVDTFTKFIQTALEVPDPDLAAPSALDTPTPEQDALSPAAEHQHRPQPFLQLKHYLPWVGVVLLLLSVYGGIQWVLYGGPIRTPAALSKPEEKDTAGGSDRTDVTLRRTLENKSAAVWATVLSPDGKTLISSGDDANIYIWNRRRNRIIRTLKGHTDVVRTLAMSQSGELLISGSGDSDLKIWQVKTGRLLQTLDKHTSPVWSVAITQDGQTGISSSYDGTIKVWDVLSGRLRYRIAAHEGPCWAIILSPDQQTIISSGADRKIKVWDLSTGELRQTLEGHTDTVRAIAIHPTGQQMASASWDKTLKIWNLATGELIRTLEGHTSRVTTVVFNGDTLASGSTDNTIKLWNSQTGELYQTLTDHTDWVLTLDTDLSAQTVVSGSKDKTLKIWQAP
;
A
#
# COMPACT_ATOMS: atom_id res chain seq x y z
N MET A 1 -17.53 26.48 32.11
CA MET A 1 -18.95 26.76 31.80
C MET A 1 -18.96 27.61 30.57
N ALA A 2 -19.55 27.10 29.49
CA ALA A 2 -19.60 27.79 28.21
C ALA A 2 -20.14 29.22 28.32
N ASN A 3 -19.49 30.15 27.63
CA ASN A 3 -19.90 31.55 27.59
C ASN A 3 -21.32 31.66 26.98
N PRO A 4 -22.30 32.25 27.68
CA PRO A 4 -23.67 32.41 27.18
C PRO A 4 -23.76 33.12 25.83
N VAL A 5 -22.80 34.01 25.54
CA VAL A 5 -22.71 34.73 24.26
C VAL A 5 -22.36 33.78 23.11
N HIS A 6 -21.45 32.83 23.34
CA HIS A 6 -21.06 31.84 22.33
C HIS A 6 -22.20 30.85 22.05
N LEU A 7 -22.92 30.43 23.10
CA LEU A 7 -24.12 29.60 22.95
C LEU A 7 -25.22 30.33 22.17
N ALA A 8 -25.43 31.61 22.43
CA ALA A 8 -26.41 32.43 21.70
C ALA A 8 -26.02 32.64 20.23
N LEU A 9 -24.72 32.73 19.90
CA LEU A 9 -24.23 32.79 18.53
C LEU A 9 -24.48 31.49 17.77
N ILE A 10 -24.22 30.35 18.41
CA ILE A 10 -24.52 29.02 17.85
C ILE A 10 -26.02 28.87 17.57
N GLN A 11 -26.88 29.37 18.47
CA GLN A 11 -28.33 29.38 18.26
C GLN A 11 -28.80 30.29 17.13
N LYS A 12 -28.05 31.36 16.81
CA LYS A 12 -28.31 32.24 15.66
C LYS A 12 -27.89 31.63 14.32
N GLY A 13 -27.14 30.53 14.33
CA GLY A 13 -26.73 29.77 13.15
C GLY A 13 -25.21 29.79 12.90
N VAL A 14 -24.73 28.81 12.14
CA VAL A 14 -23.31 28.59 11.85
C VAL A 14 -22.65 29.76 11.13
N ASP A 15 -23.38 30.46 10.25
CA ASP A 15 -22.84 31.62 9.54
C ASP A 15 -22.56 32.78 10.51
N ALA A 16 -23.44 33.00 11.49
CA ALA A 16 -23.23 34.00 12.53
C ALA A 16 -22.07 33.61 13.46
N TRP A 17 -21.91 32.32 13.75
CA TRP A 17 -20.77 31.79 14.49
C TRP A 17 -19.44 32.02 13.77
N ASN A 18 -19.37 31.60 12.50
CA ASN A 18 -18.16 31.71 11.69
C ASN A 18 -17.77 33.19 11.49
N LEU A 19 -18.74 34.06 11.17
CA LEU A 19 -18.50 35.50 11.01
C LEU A 19 -18.02 36.15 12.30
N TRP A 20 -18.65 35.85 13.44
CA TRP A 20 -18.23 36.39 14.73
C TRP A 20 -16.79 35.97 15.08
N ARG A 21 -16.41 34.73 14.76
CA ARG A 21 -15.05 34.21 14.98
C ARG A 21 -14.01 34.88 14.09
N GLU A 22 -14.33 35.19 12.83
CA GLU A 22 -13.45 35.95 11.94
C GLU A 22 -13.14 37.35 12.51
N GLU A 23 -14.13 37.98 13.12
CA GLU A 23 -13.99 39.31 13.72
C GLU A 23 -13.31 39.29 15.11
N HIS A 24 -13.32 38.14 15.81
CA HIS A 24 -12.81 38.00 17.18
C HIS A 24 -11.86 36.80 17.30
N PRO A 25 -10.58 36.93 16.87
CA PRO A 25 -9.56 35.89 17.01
C PRO A 25 -9.05 35.82 18.45
N VAL A 26 -9.94 35.52 19.39
CA VAL A 26 -9.57 35.27 20.78
C VAL A 26 -8.96 33.88 20.85
N ARG A 27 -7.71 33.79 21.31
CA ARG A 27 -7.13 32.50 21.71
C ARG A 27 -7.85 32.03 22.96
N GLU A 28 -8.39 30.81 22.88
CA GLU A 28 -9.15 30.09 23.91
C GLU A 28 -10.66 30.42 23.94
N LEU A 29 -11.36 29.99 22.89
CA LEU A 29 -12.81 29.87 22.90
C LEU A 29 -13.22 28.65 23.73
N ASP A 30 -13.83 28.90 24.89
CA ASP A 30 -14.24 27.86 25.84
C ASP A 30 -15.75 27.55 25.74
N LEU A 31 -16.03 26.34 25.25
CA LEU A 31 -17.34 25.69 25.22
C LEU A 31 -17.35 24.45 26.12
N SER A 32 -16.47 24.39 27.13
CA SER A 32 -16.43 23.28 28.08
C SER A 32 -17.77 23.09 28.79
N GLY A 33 -18.26 21.84 28.78
CA GLY A 33 -19.55 21.46 29.34
C GLY A 33 -20.77 22.06 28.62
N ALA A 34 -20.61 22.63 27.42
CA ALA A 34 -21.72 23.15 26.63
C ALA A 34 -22.69 22.02 26.25
N ASP A 35 -24.00 22.29 26.32
CA ASP A 35 -24.99 21.42 25.71
C ASP A 35 -25.28 21.86 24.27
N LEU A 36 -24.74 21.10 23.33
CA LEU A 36 -24.79 21.34 21.88
C LEU A 36 -25.47 20.16 21.16
N ALA A 37 -26.24 19.34 21.89
CA ALA A 37 -26.94 18.21 21.32
C ALA A 37 -27.93 18.66 20.24
N GLN A 38 -28.00 17.90 19.15
CA GLN A 38 -28.88 18.15 17.99
C GLN A 38 -28.64 19.50 17.27
N VAL A 39 -27.61 20.24 17.64
CA VAL A 39 -27.25 21.48 16.96
C VAL A 39 -26.67 21.15 15.58
N ASN A 40 -26.99 21.98 14.58
CA ASN A 40 -26.34 21.91 13.29
C ASN A 40 -25.10 22.81 13.29
N LEU A 41 -23.93 22.18 13.31
CA LEU A 41 -22.59 22.79 13.25
C LEU A 41 -21.85 22.36 11.97
N ARG A 42 -22.59 22.05 10.90
CA ARG A 42 -22.03 21.68 9.60
C ARG A 42 -21.09 22.78 9.09
N LEU A 43 -19.87 22.41 8.70
CA LEU A 43 -18.82 23.33 8.26
C LEU A 43 -18.44 24.41 9.30
N ALA A 44 -18.77 24.20 10.58
CA ALA A 44 -18.38 25.12 11.63
C ALA A 44 -16.86 25.11 11.81
N TRP A 45 -16.28 26.30 11.99
CA TRP A 45 -14.87 26.41 12.36
C TRP A 45 -14.72 26.35 13.88
N LEU A 46 -14.24 25.20 14.36
CA LEU A 46 -14.07 24.84 15.78
C LEU A 46 -12.61 24.48 16.13
N ALA A 47 -11.65 24.85 15.28
CA ALA A 47 -10.24 24.63 15.54
C ALA A 47 -9.79 25.37 16.81
N ASP A 48 -8.93 24.73 17.60
CA ASP A 48 -8.41 25.21 18.88
C ASP A 48 -9.50 25.53 19.94
N VAL A 49 -10.75 25.11 19.72
CA VAL A 49 -11.86 25.33 20.66
C VAL A 49 -11.79 24.30 21.78
N ASN A 50 -12.01 24.76 23.03
CA ASN A 50 -12.17 23.88 24.16
C ASN A 50 -13.62 23.36 24.24
N LEU A 51 -13.84 22.11 23.87
CA LEU A 51 -15.11 21.37 23.92
C LEU A 51 -15.07 20.27 24.99
N GLN A 52 -14.19 20.40 25.99
CA GLN A 52 -14.05 19.42 27.05
C GLN A 52 -15.40 19.17 27.73
N GLN A 53 -15.80 17.91 27.85
CA GLN A 53 -17.09 17.48 28.44
C GLN A 53 -18.35 18.07 27.77
N ALA A 54 -18.26 18.62 26.55
CA ALA A 54 -19.43 19.10 25.84
C ALA A 54 -20.36 17.95 25.44
N ASN A 55 -21.67 18.19 25.47
CA ASN A 55 -22.67 17.28 24.93
C ASN A 55 -22.91 17.60 23.45
N LEU A 56 -22.46 16.71 22.57
CA LEU A 56 -22.57 16.79 21.11
C LEU A 56 -23.39 15.62 20.55
N THR A 57 -24.34 15.11 21.34
CA THR A 57 -25.18 13.98 20.96
C THR A 57 -26.07 14.37 19.77
N ASN A 58 -26.07 13.56 18.71
CA ASN A 58 -26.82 13.81 17.47
C ASN A 58 -26.51 15.17 16.81
N THR A 59 -25.35 15.76 17.09
CA THR A 59 -24.92 17.03 16.49
C THR A 59 -24.42 16.78 15.07
N CYS A 60 -24.80 17.65 14.13
CA CYS A 60 -24.26 17.61 12.77
C CYS A 60 -22.96 18.42 12.73
N LEU A 61 -21.83 17.74 12.60
CA LEU A 61 -20.48 18.31 12.49
C LEU A 61 -19.86 17.98 11.12
N GLN A 62 -20.68 17.71 10.11
CA GLN A 62 -20.21 17.33 8.79
C GLN A 62 -19.29 18.41 8.21
N GLY A 63 -18.07 18.04 7.83
CA GLY A 63 -17.06 18.94 7.30
C GLY A 63 -16.58 20.03 8.28
N ALA A 64 -16.91 19.93 9.57
CA ALA A 64 -16.45 20.89 10.57
C ALA A 64 -14.93 20.80 10.76
N ASN A 65 -14.29 21.94 11.03
CA ASN A 65 -12.87 21.98 11.34
C ASN A 65 -12.67 21.96 12.86
N LEU A 66 -12.23 20.84 13.41
CA LEU A 66 -11.95 20.56 14.82
C LEU A 66 -10.44 20.35 15.07
N GLU A 67 -9.58 20.88 14.21
CA GLU A 67 -8.13 20.77 14.36
C GLU A 67 -7.66 21.31 15.71
N ASN A 68 -6.82 20.54 16.42
CA ASN A 68 -6.36 20.84 17.79
C ASN A 68 -7.49 21.09 18.83
N ALA A 69 -8.74 20.72 18.53
CA ALA A 69 -9.83 20.91 19.48
C ALA A 69 -9.66 19.99 20.70
N ASN A 70 -9.96 20.52 21.89
CA ASN A 70 -10.00 19.72 23.11
C ASN A 70 -11.40 19.12 23.27
N LEU A 71 -11.56 17.85 22.94
CA LEU A 71 -12.80 17.06 23.06
C LEU A 71 -12.72 16.07 24.23
N CYS A 72 -11.83 16.29 25.20
CA CYS A 72 -11.63 15.37 26.31
C CYS A 72 -12.95 15.18 27.09
N GLY A 73 -13.43 13.94 27.19
CA GLY A 73 -14.68 13.59 27.86
C GLY A 73 -15.96 14.06 27.15
N ALA A 74 -15.89 14.55 25.90
CA ALA A 74 -17.06 14.99 25.16
C ALA A 74 -17.99 13.81 24.79
N VAL A 75 -19.29 14.06 24.75
CA VAL A 75 -20.32 13.07 24.40
C VAL A 75 -20.77 13.28 22.97
N LEU A 76 -20.28 12.46 22.04
CA LEU A 76 -20.48 12.56 20.58
C LEU A 76 -21.36 11.40 20.06
N ARG A 77 -22.28 10.89 20.88
CA ARG A 77 -23.13 9.75 20.51
C ARG A 77 -23.97 10.09 19.29
N GLN A 78 -23.92 9.24 18.26
CA GLN A 78 -24.63 9.42 16.98
C GLN A 78 -24.35 10.76 16.29
N ALA A 79 -23.25 11.45 16.63
CA ALA A 79 -22.85 12.67 15.95
C ALA A 79 -22.42 12.36 14.50
N ASP A 80 -22.75 13.25 13.57
CA ASP A 80 -22.26 13.17 12.19
C ASP A 80 -20.99 13.99 12.03
N LEU A 81 -19.84 13.33 12.12
CA LEU A 81 -18.50 13.88 11.93
C LEU A 81 -17.96 13.56 10.53
N SER A 82 -18.83 13.21 9.57
CA SER A 82 -18.35 12.85 8.23
C SER A 82 -17.58 14.01 7.59
N GLN A 83 -16.43 13.69 6.99
CA GLN A 83 -15.51 14.67 6.39
C GLN A 83 -14.97 15.75 7.36
N ALA A 84 -15.16 15.59 8.68
CA ALA A 84 -14.63 16.53 9.65
C ALA A 84 -13.11 16.43 9.77
N ASN A 85 -12.45 17.56 10.04
CA ASN A 85 -11.03 17.61 10.34
C ASN A 85 -10.80 17.57 11.86
N LEU A 86 -10.37 16.43 12.40
CA LEU A 86 -10.04 16.19 13.80
C LEU A 86 -8.52 16.02 14.01
N ASN A 87 -7.70 16.53 13.09
CA ASN A 87 -6.24 16.39 13.20
C ASN A 87 -5.74 17.00 14.51
N ALA A 88 -4.90 16.26 15.22
CA ALA A 88 -4.35 16.62 16.54
C ALA A 88 -5.41 16.97 17.61
N ALA A 89 -6.68 16.63 17.41
CA ALA A 89 -7.71 16.80 18.41
C ALA A 89 -7.50 15.83 19.58
N ASP A 90 -7.85 16.26 20.79
CA ASP A 90 -7.81 15.41 21.99
C ASP A 90 -9.19 14.85 22.30
N LEU A 91 -9.42 13.58 21.98
CA LEU A 91 -10.64 12.81 22.25
C LEU A 91 -10.49 11.87 23.46
N THR A 92 -9.56 12.16 24.36
CA THR A 92 -9.35 11.35 25.56
C THR A 92 -10.64 11.23 26.38
N ASN A 93 -11.07 10.01 26.70
CA ASN A 93 -12.34 9.67 27.37
C ASN A 93 -13.62 10.12 26.63
N ALA A 94 -13.55 10.49 25.34
CA ALA A 94 -14.74 10.87 24.58
C ALA A 94 -15.66 9.66 24.28
N ASN A 95 -16.96 9.90 24.12
CA ASN A 95 -17.95 8.89 23.77
C ASN A 95 -18.43 9.08 22.33
N LEU A 96 -17.92 8.25 21.41
CA LEU A 96 -18.23 8.23 19.98
C LEU A 96 -19.27 7.15 19.60
N GLN A 97 -20.06 6.62 20.54
CA GLN A 97 -20.97 5.51 20.22
C GLN A 97 -21.91 5.83 19.06
N GLY A 98 -21.86 5.01 18.00
CA GLY A 98 -22.69 5.21 16.81
C GLY A 98 -22.37 6.47 15.99
N ALA A 99 -21.26 7.18 16.29
CA ALA A 99 -20.86 8.37 15.56
C ALA A 99 -20.42 8.01 14.12
N ASN A 100 -20.71 8.89 13.17
CA ASN A 100 -20.29 8.73 11.79
C ASN A 100 -19.03 9.55 11.51
N LEU A 101 -17.87 8.89 11.38
CA LEU A 101 -16.58 9.50 11.06
C LEU A 101 -16.14 9.17 9.62
N THR A 102 -17.07 8.88 8.71
CA THR A 102 -16.74 8.55 7.33
C THR A 102 -15.93 9.67 6.68
N GLN A 103 -14.76 9.36 6.10
CA GLN A 103 -13.84 10.33 5.48
C GLN A 103 -13.33 11.44 6.41
N ALA A 104 -13.46 11.29 7.73
CA ALA A 104 -12.87 12.25 8.68
C ALA A 104 -11.34 12.10 8.74
N THR A 105 -10.62 13.17 9.02
CA THR A 105 -9.16 13.12 9.22
C THR A 105 -8.84 13.24 10.71
N LEU A 106 -8.11 12.27 11.26
CA LEU A 106 -7.75 12.18 12.68
C LEU A 106 -6.22 12.09 12.86
N GLN A 107 -5.44 12.70 11.97
CA GLN A 107 -3.99 12.57 12.01
C GLN A 107 -3.43 13.09 13.33
N LYS A 108 -2.65 12.27 14.04
CA LYS A 108 -2.09 12.60 15.37
C LYS A 108 -3.12 12.94 16.45
N ALA A 109 -4.39 12.61 16.24
CA ALA A 109 -5.41 12.75 17.28
C ALA A 109 -5.09 11.85 18.48
N ILE A 110 -5.52 12.27 19.66
CA ILE A 110 -5.34 11.53 20.91
C ILE A 110 -6.67 10.87 21.25
N LEU A 111 -6.71 9.54 21.35
CA LEU A 111 -7.96 8.80 21.60
C LEU A 111 -7.83 7.90 22.85
N MET A 112 -7.20 8.36 23.92
CA MET A 112 -7.01 7.51 25.10
C MET A 112 -8.37 7.24 25.79
N ASN A 113 -8.74 5.97 26.02
CA ASN A 113 -10.03 5.59 26.65
C ASN A 113 -11.30 6.07 25.92
N THR A 114 -11.23 6.30 24.60
CA THR A 114 -12.41 6.67 23.81
C THR A 114 -13.36 5.47 23.63
N ASP A 115 -14.66 5.68 23.82
CA ASP A 115 -15.70 4.67 23.57
C ASP A 115 -16.22 4.81 22.13
N ALA A 116 -15.85 3.89 21.25
CA ALA A 116 -16.16 3.93 19.83
C ALA A 116 -17.04 2.76 19.35
N ILE A 117 -17.86 2.21 20.24
CA ILE A 117 -18.79 1.12 19.93
C ILE A 117 -19.75 1.55 18.80
N ALA A 118 -19.82 0.75 17.74
CA ALA A 118 -20.65 1.00 16.55
C ALA A 118 -20.36 2.33 15.81
N ALA A 119 -19.24 2.99 16.09
CA ALA A 119 -18.79 4.14 15.30
C ALA A 119 -18.38 3.69 13.88
N ASN A 120 -18.54 4.59 12.91
CA ASN A 120 -18.21 4.32 11.52
C ASN A 120 -16.97 5.11 11.10
N PHE A 121 -15.85 4.41 10.90
CA PHE A 121 -14.57 5.00 10.47
C PHE A 121 -14.23 4.70 9.01
N ILE A 122 -15.22 4.42 8.16
CA ILE A 122 -14.96 4.10 6.75
C ILE A 122 -14.22 5.25 6.07
N ALA A 123 -13.04 4.94 5.50
CA ALA A 123 -12.15 5.90 4.85
C ALA A 123 -11.70 7.07 5.75
N ALA A 124 -11.76 6.92 7.08
CA ALA A 124 -11.18 7.89 8.00
C ALA A 124 -9.64 7.76 8.01
N ASP A 125 -8.93 8.88 8.04
CA ASP A 125 -7.46 8.90 8.14
C ASP A 125 -7.02 8.87 9.60
N LEU A 126 -6.48 7.73 10.05
CA LEU A 126 -6.07 7.48 11.43
C LEU A 126 -4.54 7.61 11.66
N THR A 127 -3.82 8.25 10.73
CA THR A 127 -2.35 8.24 10.72
C THR A 127 -1.74 8.88 11.97
N GLY A 128 -0.85 8.17 12.66
CA GLY A 128 -0.09 8.72 13.79
C GLY A 128 -0.90 8.93 15.07
N ILE A 129 -2.08 8.31 15.20
CA ILE A 129 -2.88 8.37 16.42
C ILE A 129 -2.16 7.75 17.62
N CYS A 130 -2.23 8.42 18.77
CA CYS A 130 -1.73 7.89 20.04
C CYS A 130 -2.87 7.18 20.78
N SER A 131 -2.76 5.87 20.98
CA SER A 131 -3.73 5.07 21.75
C SER A 131 -3.05 4.15 22.77
N GLN A 132 -3.68 3.98 23.94
CA GLN A 132 -3.27 2.97 24.93
C GLN A 132 -4.39 1.98 25.28
N GLN A 133 -5.67 2.35 25.16
CA GLN A 133 -6.83 1.48 25.40
C GLN A 133 -8.06 2.01 24.64
N TRP A 134 -8.58 1.27 23.66
CA TRP A 134 -9.84 1.56 22.95
C TRP A 134 -10.86 0.45 23.22
N ARG A 135 -12.12 0.81 23.48
CA ARG A 135 -13.24 -0.15 23.53
C ARG A 135 -13.91 -0.21 22.16
N ILE A 136 -13.76 -1.35 21.49
CA ILE A 136 -14.31 -1.61 20.16
C ILE A 136 -15.28 -2.80 20.28
N SER A 137 -16.48 -2.69 19.68
CA SER A 137 -17.40 -3.82 19.54
C SER A 137 -17.33 -4.40 18.13
N ILE A 138 -17.84 -5.63 17.95
CA ILE A 138 -17.87 -6.36 16.66
C ILE A 138 -18.69 -5.59 15.58
N GLU A 139 -19.52 -4.63 15.99
CA GLU A 139 -20.34 -3.81 15.09
C GLU A 139 -19.64 -2.54 14.60
N THR A 140 -18.48 -2.16 15.17
CA THR A 140 -17.70 -1.01 14.72
C THR A 140 -17.10 -1.29 13.35
N ARG A 141 -17.45 -0.47 12.35
CA ARG A 141 -17.05 -0.69 10.95
C ARG A 141 -15.74 0.03 10.67
N PHE A 142 -14.73 -0.75 10.27
CA PHE A 142 -13.45 -0.24 9.81
C PHE A 142 -13.16 -0.73 8.38
N ASN A 143 -12.39 0.05 7.63
CA ASN A 143 -11.69 -0.44 6.46
C ASN A 143 -10.20 -0.42 6.79
N GLN A 144 -9.56 -1.59 6.87
CA GLN A 144 -8.13 -1.78 7.19
C GLN A 144 -7.63 -1.00 8.42
N VAL A 145 -7.64 -1.64 9.59
CA VAL A 145 -7.05 -1.06 10.80
C VAL A 145 -5.60 -1.53 10.95
N TYR A 146 -4.65 -0.59 10.90
CA TYR A 146 -3.35 -0.74 11.56
C TYR A 146 -3.54 -0.33 13.03
N CYS A 147 -3.86 -1.29 13.88
CA CYS A 147 -3.77 -1.15 15.33
C CYS A 147 -2.66 -2.07 15.80
N ASP A 148 -1.63 -1.53 16.44
CA ASP A 148 -0.48 -2.32 16.89
C ASP A 148 -0.85 -3.36 17.95
N TYR A 149 -1.96 -3.19 18.69
CA TYR A 149 -2.48 -4.19 19.65
C TYR A 149 -4.01 -4.09 19.83
N VAL A 150 -4.70 -5.24 19.89
CA VAL A 150 -6.11 -5.34 20.29
C VAL A 150 -6.18 -5.98 21.69
N TYR A 151 -6.59 -5.21 22.71
CA TYR A 151 -6.81 -5.70 24.07
C TYR A 151 -8.28 -6.10 24.25
N LEU A 152 -8.57 -7.40 24.27
CA LEU A 152 -9.86 -7.93 24.71
C LEU A 152 -9.77 -8.35 26.19
N ARG A 153 -10.74 -7.98 27.04
CA ARG A 153 -10.86 -8.57 28.38
C ARG A 153 -12.28 -9.04 28.73
N TYR A 154 -12.28 -10.28 29.26
CA TYR A 154 -13.24 -11.07 30.07
C TYR A 154 -14.72 -11.21 29.62
N PRO A 155 -15.23 -12.46 29.47
CA PRO A 155 -14.93 -13.65 30.29
C PRO A 155 -14.26 -14.84 29.55
N PHE A 156 -13.11 -14.64 28.90
CA PHE A 156 -12.39 -15.69 28.14
C PHE A 156 -11.13 -16.26 28.86
N GLN A 157 -10.55 -15.53 29.83
CA GLN A 157 -9.25 -15.86 30.43
C GLN A 157 -9.27 -16.95 31.51
N GLU A 158 -10.44 -17.29 32.08
CA GLU A 158 -10.53 -18.37 33.09
C GLU A 158 -10.47 -19.78 32.50
N ARG A 159 -10.76 -19.94 31.21
CA ARG A 159 -10.87 -21.27 30.59
C ARG A 159 -9.55 -21.82 30.04
N TYR A 160 -8.54 -20.97 29.82
CA TYR A 160 -7.24 -21.34 29.23
C TYR A 160 -6.09 -20.45 29.75
N PRO A 161 -5.47 -20.80 30.90
CA PRO A 161 -4.46 -19.96 31.54
C PRO A 161 -3.06 -19.97 30.90
N GLU A 162 -2.79 -20.83 29.90
CA GLU A 162 -1.46 -20.95 29.27
C GLU A 162 -1.26 -20.12 27.99
N ILE A 163 -2.22 -19.29 27.59
CA ILE A 163 -2.15 -18.54 26.33
C ILE A 163 -2.04 -17.03 26.58
N GLY A 164 -0.83 -16.49 26.45
CA GLY A 164 -0.53 -15.06 26.53
C GLY A 164 -0.64 -14.33 25.18
N THR A 165 -0.76 -12.99 25.26
CA THR A 165 -0.69 -11.94 24.21
C THR A 165 -0.58 -12.37 22.74
N PHE A 166 -1.55 -11.94 21.91
CA PHE A 166 -1.60 -12.24 20.48
C PHE A 166 -1.24 -11.06 19.58
N SER A 167 -0.71 -11.39 18.40
CA SER A 167 -0.71 -10.52 17.22
C SER A 167 -2.00 -10.76 16.39
N VAL A 168 -2.42 -9.75 15.61
CA VAL A 168 -3.67 -9.78 14.81
C VAL A 168 -3.75 -10.98 13.87
N ASP A 169 -2.62 -11.48 13.36
CA ASP A 169 -2.56 -12.65 12.46
C ASP A 169 -2.97 -13.96 13.16
N THR A 170 -2.72 -14.07 14.47
CA THR A 170 -3.06 -15.27 15.25
C THR A 170 -4.56 -15.34 15.53
N PHE A 171 -5.22 -14.18 15.67
CA PHE A 171 -6.67 -14.08 15.90
C PHE A 171 -7.47 -14.35 14.63
N THR A 172 -7.01 -13.84 13.47
CA THR A 172 -7.63 -14.07 12.17
C THR A 172 -7.59 -15.54 11.77
N LYS A 173 -6.48 -16.24 12.03
CA LYS A 173 -6.38 -17.69 11.83
C LYS A 173 -7.34 -18.47 12.73
N PHE A 174 -7.50 -18.08 13.99
CA PHE A 174 -8.41 -18.76 14.93
C PHE A 174 -9.89 -18.63 14.52
N ILE A 175 -10.31 -17.46 14.02
CA ILE A 175 -11.65 -17.25 13.46
C ILE A 175 -11.87 -18.11 12.22
N GLN A 176 -10.87 -18.21 11.33
CA GLN A 176 -10.94 -19.05 10.14
C GLN A 176 -11.05 -20.54 10.49
N THR A 177 -10.29 -21.01 11.48
CA THR A 177 -10.35 -22.41 11.94
C THR A 177 -11.66 -22.74 12.69
N ALA A 178 -12.25 -21.78 13.41
CA ALA A 178 -13.53 -21.98 14.10
C ALA A 178 -14.75 -22.00 13.15
N LEU A 179 -14.59 -21.53 11.91
CA LEU A 179 -15.62 -21.49 10.87
C LEU A 179 -15.58 -22.71 9.93
N GLU A 180 -14.53 -23.54 9.99
CA GLU A 180 -14.46 -24.80 9.26
C GLU A 180 -15.06 -25.94 10.10
N VAL A 181 -16.38 -26.10 10.00
CA VAL A 181 -17.07 -27.34 10.41
C VAL A 181 -16.89 -28.37 9.29
N PRO A 182 -16.33 -29.57 9.52
CA PRO A 182 -16.37 -30.64 8.53
C PRO A 182 -17.76 -31.31 8.52
N ASP A 183 -18.31 -31.47 7.32
CA ASP A 183 -19.56 -32.20 7.03
C ASP A 183 -19.41 -33.70 7.37
N PRO A 184 -20.46 -34.39 7.89
CA PRO A 184 -20.36 -35.76 8.37
C PRO A 184 -20.80 -36.74 7.27
N ASP A 185 -19.85 -37.39 6.62
CA ASP A 185 -20.05 -38.75 6.08
C ASP A 185 -18.74 -39.28 5.53
N LEU A 186 -18.11 -40.21 6.27
CA LEU A 186 -17.27 -41.30 5.73
C LEU A 186 -16.90 -42.28 6.84
N ALA A 187 -17.66 -43.37 6.87
CA ALA A 187 -17.31 -44.78 7.13
C ALA A 187 -16.42 -45.17 8.34
N ALA A 188 -17.02 -46.04 9.16
CA ALA A 188 -16.43 -46.77 10.29
C ALA A 188 -15.16 -47.58 9.98
N PRO A 189 -14.43 -47.96 11.04
CA PRO A 189 -14.27 -49.39 11.30
C PRO A 189 -14.63 -49.81 12.74
N SER A 190 -14.94 -51.10 12.81
CA SER A 190 -15.58 -51.91 13.83
C SER A 190 -14.71 -52.36 15.01
N ALA A 191 -15.38 -52.52 16.17
CA ALA A 191 -15.14 -53.47 17.30
C ALA A 191 -13.83 -53.29 18.12
N LEU A 192 -13.76 -53.42 19.44
CA LEU A 192 -14.44 -54.31 20.39
C LEU A 192 -14.50 -53.71 21.82
N ASP A 193 -15.41 -54.28 22.62
CA ASP A 193 -15.43 -54.43 24.10
C ASP A 193 -16.02 -53.34 25.03
N THR A 194 -17.26 -53.64 25.44
CA THR A 194 -18.02 -53.24 26.64
C THR A 194 -17.49 -53.99 27.89
N PRO A 195 -18.09 -53.92 29.12
CA PRO A 195 -19.24 -53.13 29.61
C PRO A 195 -19.12 -52.50 31.03
N THR A 196 -19.87 -51.39 31.26
CA THR A 196 -20.82 -51.00 32.39
C THR A 196 -20.56 -51.35 33.88
N PRO A 197 -21.41 -50.95 34.86
CA PRO A 197 -22.41 -49.86 35.01
C PRO A 197 -22.31 -49.14 36.39
N GLU A 198 -23.22 -48.19 36.66
CA GLU A 198 -23.94 -47.89 37.94
C GLU A 198 -24.14 -46.36 38.06
N GLN A 199 -25.25 -45.80 38.55
CA GLN A 199 -26.60 -46.24 38.89
C GLN A 199 -27.41 -44.95 39.13
N ASP A 200 -28.69 -44.99 38.79
CA ASP A 200 -29.85 -44.44 39.50
C ASP A 200 -29.74 -43.12 40.31
N ALA A 201 -30.65 -42.18 40.00
CA ALA A 201 -31.88 -41.98 40.79
C ALA A 201 -32.37 -40.51 40.80
N LEU A 202 -33.58 -40.36 40.24
CA LEU A 202 -34.76 -39.70 40.83
C LEU A 202 -34.77 -38.18 41.15
N SER A 203 -35.80 -37.59 40.53
CA SER A 203 -36.45 -36.26 40.62
C SER A 203 -37.24 -36.04 41.95
N PRO A 204 -38.21 -35.10 42.11
CA PRO A 204 -38.66 -33.91 41.33
C PRO A 204 -39.05 -32.64 42.20
N ALA A 205 -39.56 -31.60 41.49
CA ALA A 205 -40.58 -30.60 41.90
C ALA A 205 -40.13 -29.43 42.83
N ALA A 206 -40.58 -28.18 42.72
CA ALA A 206 -41.40 -27.35 41.82
C ALA A 206 -41.02 -25.87 42.22
N GLU A 207 -41.31 -24.75 41.55
CA GLU A 207 -42.58 -24.25 41.03
C GLU A 207 -42.36 -22.81 40.47
N HIS A 208 -43.09 -22.46 39.40
CA HIS A 208 -43.55 -21.10 39.00
C HIS A 208 -42.51 -20.00 38.60
N GLN A 209 -42.61 -19.27 37.49
CA GLN A 209 -43.76 -18.71 36.76
C GLN A 209 -43.50 -18.45 35.26
N HIS A 210 -44.55 -18.66 34.46
CA HIS A 210 -45.00 -17.92 33.26
C HIS A 210 -44.11 -17.75 31.99
N ARG A 211 -44.45 -18.62 31.02
CA ARG A 211 -44.46 -18.45 29.53
C ARG A 211 -45.25 -17.20 29.07
N PRO A 212 -45.16 -16.71 27.79
CA PRO A 212 -44.99 -17.52 26.57
C PRO A 212 -44.09 -16.95 25.45
N GLN A 213 -43.40 -17.86 24.73
CA GLN A 213 -43.21 -17.73 23.28
C GLN A 213 -44.56 -17.98 22.59
N PRO A 214 -44.93 -17.35 21.46
CA PRO A 214 -44.36 -17.74 20.16
C PRO A 214 -44.35 -16.64 19.05
N PHE A 215 -43.93 -17.05 17.85
CA PHE A 215 -44.14 -16.45 16.51
C PHE A 215 -43.04 -15.55 15.93
N LEU A 216 -42.18 -16.20 15.14
CA LEU A 216 -42.21 -16.14 13.67
C LEU A 216 -42.55 -14.76 13.06
N GLN A 217 -41.55 -14.04 12.57
CA GLN A 217 -41.60 -13.42 11.24
C GLN A 217 -40.22 -13.44 10.59
N LEU A 218 -39.87 -14.61 10.06
CA LEU A 218 -38.89 -14.76 8.99
C LEU A 218 -39.60 -14.41 7.67
N LYS A 219 -39.84 -13.13 7.40
CA LYS A 219 -40.36 -12.66 6.10
C LYS A 219 -39.98 -11.21 5.87
N HIS A 220 -39.35 -10.98 4.72
CA HIS A 220 -38.84 -9.72 4.17
C HIS A 220 -37.44 -9.33 4.67
N TYR A 221 -36.41 -9.90 4.02
CA TYR A 221 -35.39 -9.14 3.28
C TYR A 221 -34.57 -10.09 2.39
N LEU A 222 -35.28 -10.92 1.60
CA LEU A 222 -34.76 -11.44 0.32
C LEU A 222 -35.17 -10.42 -0.75
N PRO A 223 -34.37 -9.36 -0.95
CA PRO A 223 -33.83 -9.16 -2.30
C PRO A 223 -32.32 -8.89 -2.34
N TRP A 224 -31.54 -9.22 -1.30
CA TRP A 224 -30.12 -8.84 -1.26
C TRP A 224 -29.11 -9.95 -1.55
N VAL A 225 -29.51 -11.22 -1.58
CA VAL A 225 -28.58 -12.31 -1.97
C VAL A 225 -28.27 -12.29 -3.47
N GLY A 226 -29.18 -11.73 -4.29
CA GLY A 226 -28.94 -11.46 -5.71
C GLY A 226 -28.16 -10.17 -6.01
N VAL A 227 -28.03 -9.27 -5.03
CA VAL A 227 -27.25 -8.02 -5.16
C VAL A 227 -25.87 -8.15 -4.51
N VAL A 228 -25.69 -9.07 -3.55
CA VAL A 228 -24.38 -9.37 -2.96
C VAL A 228 -23.49 -10.16 -3.94
N LEU A 229 -24.04 -10.99 -4.81
CA LEU A 229 -23.28 -11.63 -5.89
C LEU A 229 -23.04 -10.74 -7.12
N LEU A 230 -23.72 -9.59 -7.21
CA LEU A 230 -23.45 -8.55 -8.23
C LEU A 230 -22.62 -7.37 -7.69
N LEU A 231 -22.47 -7.21 -6.37
CA LEU A 231 -21.56 -6.25 -5.74
C LEU A 231 -20.19 -6.85 -5.39
N LEU A 232 -20.09 -8.18 -5.31
CA LEU A 232 -18.80 -8.88 -5.24
C LEU A 232 -18.01 -8.84 -6.57
N SER A 233 -18.58 -8.29 -7.65
CA SER A 233 -17.89 -8.00 -8.91
C SER A 233 -17.55 -6.51 -9.12
N VAL A 234 -17.87 -5.61 -8.17
CA VAL A 234 -17.64 -4.15 -8.31
C VAL A 234 -16.81 -3.53 -7.17
N TYR A 235 -16.56 -4.22 -6.06
CA TYR A 235 -15.76 -3.69 -4.94
C TYR A 235 -14.55 -4.57 -4.54
N GLY A 236 -13.87 -5.16 -5.54
CA GLY A 236 -12.54 -5.77 -5.39
C GLY A 236 -11.41 -4.73 -5.42
N GLY A 237 -11.49 -3.71 -4.57
CA GLY A 237 -10.52 -2.60 -4.52
C GLY A 237 -9.45 -2.78 -3.45
N ILE A 238 -8.64 -3.84 -3.52
CA ILE A 238 -7.47 -4.01 -2.63
C ILE A 238 -6.22 -3.54 -3.39
N GLN A 239 -5.87 -2.27 -3.15
CA GLN A 239 -4.76 -1.48 -3.73
C GLN A 239 -3.39 -1.97 -3.21
N TRP A 240 -2.41 -2.55 -3.91
CA TRP A 240 -1.84 -2.52 -5.28
C TRP A 240 -0.53 -1.71 -5.36
N VAL A 241 0.64 -2.36 -5.44
CA VAL A 241 1.96 -1.69 -5.35
C VAL A 241 3.09 -2.52 -6.00
N LEU A 242 3.67 -2.14 -7.15
CA LEU A 242 4.90 -2.74 -7.78
C LEU A 242 5.94 -1.67 -8.28
N TYR A 243 6.98 -2.08 -9.02
CA TYR A 243 8.22 -1.31 -9.23
C TYR A 243 8.62 -1.24 -10.70
N GLY A 244 8.98 -0.03 -11.18
CA GLY A 244 9.86 0.19 -12.32
C GLY A 244 11.24 0.58 -11.81
N GLY A 245 12.26 -0.22 -12.13
CA GLY A 245 13.66 0.12 -11.90
C GLY A 245 14.25 0.82 -13.14
N PRO A 246 15.18 1.77 -13.00
CA PRO A 246 15.84 2.37 -14.15
C PRO A 246 16.82 1.36 -14.76
N ILE A 247 16.58 1.00 -16.02
CA ILE A 247 17.53 0.21 -16.80
C ILE A 247 18.67 1.11 -17.25
N ARG A 248 19.90 0.72 -16.92
CA ARG A 248 21.10 1.26 -17.57
C ARG A 248 21.20 0.68 -18.98
N THR A 249 21.25 1.56 -19.97
CA THR A 249 21.77 1.19 -21.27
C THR A 249 23.30 1.17 -21.22
N PRO A 250 23.96 0.08 -21.62
CA PRO A 250 25.41 0.05 -21.74
C PRO A 250 25.84 1.02 -22.86
N ALA A 251 26.93 1.76 -22.64
CA ALA A 251 27.62 2.45 -23.71
C ALA A 251 28.07 1.41 -24.76
N ALA A 252 27.92 1.76 -26.03
CA ALA A 252 28.13 0.92 -27.21
C ALA A 252 29.29 -0.10 -27.02
N LEU A 253 28.93 -1.38 -26.95
CA LEU A 253 29.87 -2.49 -27.05
C LEU A 253 30.21 -2.69 -28.52
N SER A 254 31.49 -2.54 -28.87
CA SER A 254 32.05 -3.00 -30.13
C SER A 254 31.83 -4.51 -30.28
N LYS A 255 31.46 -4.94 -31.49
CA LYS A 255 31.14 -6.34 -31.86
C LYS A 255 32.04 -7.37 -31.15
N PRO A 256 31.48 -8.44 -30.55
CA PRO A 256 32.28 -9.59 -30.17
C PRO A 256 32.71 -10.35 -31.43
N GLU A 257 34.00 -10.70 -31.51
CA GLU A 257 34.53 -11.60 -32.53
C GLU A 257 33.91 -12.99 -32.37
N GLU A 258 33.41 -13.55 -33.47
CA GLU A 258 32.99 -14.94 -33.59
C GLU A 258 34.17 -15.87 -33.31
N LYS A 259 34.02 -16.76 -32.34
CA LYS A 259 34.73 -18.03 -32.31
C LYS A 259 33.72 -19.16 -32.30
N ASP A 260 33.60 -19.80 -33.46
CA ASP A 260 33.07 -21.14 -33.61
C ASP A 260 33.85 -22.12 -32.73
N THR A 261 33.16 -22.87 -31.88
CA THR A 261 33.44 -24.29 -31.64
C THR A 261 32.19 -25.00 -31.14
N ALA A 262 31.90 -26.14 -31.77
CA ALA A 262 30.74 -27.00 -31.55
C ALA A 262 30.83 -27.87 -30.29
N GLY A 263 29.64 -28.26 -29.78
CA GLY A 263 29.40 -29.56 -29.15
C GLY A 263 29.68 -29.68 -27.64
N GLY A 264 28.62 -29.62 -26.83
CA GLY A 264 28.64 -30.03 -25.42
C GLY A 264 27.46 -29.48 -24.63
N SER A 265 26.50 -30.32 -24.27
CA SER A 265 25.29 -29.99 -23.50
C SER A 265 25.56 -29.92 -21.99
N ASP A 266 26.45 -29.03 -21.56
CA ASP A 266 26.54 -28.61 -20.15
C ASP A 266 25.92 -27.21 -20.06
N ARG A 267 24.60 -27.15 -19.87
CA ARG A 267 23.89 -25.89 -19.57
C ARG A 267 23.56 -25.85 -18.10
N THR A 268 24.21 -24.94 -17.42
CA THR A 268 24.35 -24.84 -15.97
C THR A 268 23.24 -23.96 -15.38
N ASP A 269 22.42 -24.50 -14.47
CA ASP A 269 21.26 -23.81 -13.88
C ASP A 269 21.62 -22.55 -13.09
N VAL A 270 20.73 -21.54 -13.10
CA VAL A 270 20.87 -20.35 -12.24
C VAL A 270 20.62 -20.76 -10.80
N THR A 271 21.53 -20.40 -9.90
CA THR A 271 21.45 -20.78 -8.47
C THR A 271 21.42 -19.57 -7.54
N LEU A 272 20.77 -19.73 -6.39
CA LEU A 272 20.77 -18.75 -5.32
C LEU A 272 22.18 -18.65 -4.72
N ARG A 273 22.81 -17.49 -4.87
CA ARG A 273 24.16 -17.24 -4.36
C ARG A 273 24.16 -16.66 -2.96
N ARG A 274 23.21 -15.76 -2.66
CA ARG A 274 23.21 -15.00 -1.40
C ARG A 274 21.82 -14.46 -1.06
N THR A 275 21.51 -14.48 0.23
CA THR A 275 20.33 -13.82 0.83
C THR A 275 20.80 -12.66 1.70
N LEU A 276 20.16 -11.50 1.56
CA LEU A 276 20.33 -10.33 2.43
C LEU A 276 19.00 -10.08 3.14
N GLU A 277 19.01 -10.09 4.47
CA GLU A 277 17.83 -9.82 5.27
C GLU A 277 17.70 -8.31 5.54
N ASN A 278 16.56 -7.72 5.14
CA ASN A 278 16.20 -6.39 5.59
C ASN A 278 15.41 -6.54 6.91
N LYS A 279 16.09 -6.33 8.04
CA LYS A 279 15.62 -6.78 9.37
C LYS A 279 14.32 -6.13 9.89
N SER A 280 13.70 -5.17 9.19
CA SER A 280 12.49 -4.50 9.70
C SER A 280 11.41 -4.17 8.66
N ALA A 281 11.61 -4.39 7.35
CA ALA A 281 10.65 -3.93 6.34
C ALA A 281 10.79 -4.66 5.00
N ALA A 282 9.70 -4.70 4.22
CA ALA A 282 9.76 -5.17 2.84
C ALA A 282 10.75 -4.30 2.04
N VAL A 283 11.48 -4.91 1.10
CA VAL A 283 12.36 -4.15 0.21
C VAL A 283 11.58 -3.76 -1.02
N TRP A 284 11.45 -2.46 -1.19
CA TRP A 284 10.64 -1.87 -2.22
C TRP A 284 11.46 -1.65 -3.49
N ALA A 285 12.40 -0.72 -3.47
CA ALA A 285 13.26 -0.47 -4.62
C ALA A 285 14.70 -0.85 -4.32
N THR A 286 15.43 -1.23 -5.37
CA THR A 286 16.88 -1.41 -5.34
C THR A 286 17.54 -0.74 -6.54
N VAL A 287 18.74 -0.21 -6.35
CA VAL A 287 19.57 0.28 -7.46
C VAL A 287 21.05 0.06 -7.17
N LEU A 288 21.80 -0.41 -8.16
CA LEU A 288 23.25 -0.59 -8.11
C LEU A 288 24.01 0.63 -8.65
N SER A 289 25.12 1.01 -8.00
CA SER A 289 26.01 2.06 -8.51
C SER A 289 26.65 1.70 -9.84
N PRO A 290 27.09 2.69 -10.66
CA PRO A 290 27.75 2.45 -11.95
C PRO A 290 28.97 1.54 -11.83
N ASP A 291 29.70 1.66 -10.73
CA ASP A 291 30.86 0.82 -10.43
C ASP A 291 30.52 -0.53 -9.79
N GLY A 292 29.24 -0.82 -9.56
CA GLY A 292 28.74 -2.06 -8.95
C GLY A 292 29.14 -2.26 -7.47
N LYS A 293 29.80 -1.30 -6.82
CA LYS A 293 30.32 -1.43 -5.45
C LYS A 293 29.31 -1.07 -4.37
N THR A 294 28.32 -0.26 -4.73
CA THR A 294 27.30 0.26 -3.82
C THR A 294 25.94 -0.26 -4.25
N LEU A 295 25.20 -0.82 -3.31
CA LEU A 295 23.79 -1.17 -3.48
C LEU A 295 22.99 -0.16 -2.68
N ILE A 296 21.89 0.34 -3.23
CA ILE A 296 20.96 1.21 -2.53
C ILE A 296 19.62 0.48 -2.49
N SER A 297 18.97 0.46 -1.33
CA SER A 297 17.64 -0.12 -1.18
C SER A 297 16.71 0.81 -0.40
N SER A 298 15.41 0.67 -0.59
CA SER A 298 14.40 1.35 0.23
C SER A 298 13.44 0.37 0.91
N GLY A 299 12.81 0.82 2.00
CA GLY A 299 11.88 0.01 2.79
C GLY A 299 10.59 0.74 3.18
N ASP A 300 9.69 0.00 3.85
CA ASP A 300 8.44 0.51 4.43
C ASP A 300 8.66 1.63 5.46
N ASP A 301 9.84 1.65 6.07
CA ASP A 301 10.20 2.55 7.16
C ASP A 301 10.57 3.97 6.70
N ALA A 302 10.17 4.34 5.47
CA ALA A 302 10.46 5.60 4.80
C ALA A 302 11.96 5.92 4.63
N ASN A 303 12.85 4.96 4.88
CA ASN A 303 14.29 5.15 4.81
C ASN A 303 14.88 4.59 3.52
N ILE A 304 16.01 5.17 3.12
CA ILE A 304 16.86 4.66 2.04
C ILE A 304 18.18 4.21 2.65
N TYR A 305 18.59 2.99 2.34
CA TYR A 305 19.79 2.35 2.85
C TYR A 305 20.84 2.26 1.75
N ILE A 306 22.04 2.76 2.03
CA ILE A 306 23.19 2.63 1.15
C ILE A 306 24.13 1.59 1.75
N TRP A 307 24.44 0.57 0.96
CA TRP A 307 25.19 -0.61 1.34
C TRP A 307 26.54 -0.66 0.63
N ASN A 308 27.58 -1.05 1.35
CA ASN A 308 28.80 -1.52 0.71
C ASN A 308 28.64 -2.99 0.30
N ARG A 309 28.56 -3.28 -1.00
CA ARG A 309 28.30 -4.62 -1.54
C ARG A 309 29.34 -5.65 -1.08
N ARG A 310 30.61 -5.25 -1.00
CA ARG A 310 31.71 -6.16 -0.61
C ARG A 310 31.67 -6.53 0.87
N ARG A 311 31.38 -5.54 1.73
CA ARG A 311 31.44 -5.69 3.20
C ARG A 311 30.11 -6.09 3.82
N ASN A 312 29.02 -6.06 3.05
CA ASN A 312 27.66 -6.35 3.50
C ASN A 312 27.24 -5.54 4.73
N ARG A 313 27.49 -4.23 4.69
CA ARG A 313 27.12 -3.30 5.76
C ARG A 313 26.50 -2.06 5.19
N ILE A 314 25.48 -1.57 5.89
CA ILE A 314 24.92 -0.24 5.67
C ILE A 314 26.03 0.77 6.00
N ILE A 315 26.39 1.58 5.01
CA ILE A 315 27.33 2.69 5.18
C ILE A 315 26.59 4.00 5.45
N ARG A 316 25.32 4.09 5.06
CA ARG A 316 24.49 5.28 5.29
C ARG A 316 23.00 4.96 5.25
N THR A 317 22.23 5.71 6.04
CA THR A 317 20.77 5.77 5.97
C THR A 317 20.35 7.20 5.62
N LEU A 318 19.57 7.37 4.56
CA LEU A 318 18.97 8.64 4.19
C LEU A 318 17.56 8.69 4.79
N LYS A 319 17.29 9.74 5.55
CA LYS A 319 16.00 9.98 6.22
C LYS A 319 15.41 11.28 5.70
N GLY A 320 14.10 11.30 5.41
CA GLY A 320 13.41 12.52 5.02
C GLY A 320 12.07 12.33 4.34
N HIS A 321 11.78 11.13 3.82
CA HIS A 321 10.42 10.77 3.43
C HIS A 321 9.57 10.47 4.68
N THR A 322 8.27 10.68 4.58
CA THR A 322 7.31 10.42 5.68
C THR A 322 6.48 9.16 5.48
N ASP A 323 6.61 8.53 4.31
CA ASP A 323 5.95 7.28 3.95
C ASP A 323 6.91 6.41 3.10
N VAL A 324 6.49 5.19 2.78
CA VAL A 324 7.23 4.18 2.04
C VAL A 324 7.94 4.75 0.82
N VAL A 325 9.25 4.52 0.70
CA VAL A 325 10.00 4.94 -0.50
C VAL A 325 9.87 3.86 -1.58
N ARG A 326 9.07 4.17 -2.60
CA ARG A 326 8.60 3.23 -3.63
C ARG A 326 9.43 3.18 -4.90
N THR A 327 10.40 4.04 -5.09
CA THR A 327 11.21 4.00 -6.31
C THR A 327 12.48 4.78 -6.13
N LEU A 328 13.54 4.33 -6.81
CA LEU A 328 14.87 4.90 -6.77
C LEU A 328 15.45 4.95 -8.18
N ALA A 329 16.01 6.09 -8.57
CA ALA A 329 16.78 6.23 -9.80
C ALA A 329 18.11 6.92 -9.53
N MET A 330 19.19 6.37 -10.06
CA MET A 330 20.53 6.92 -9.88
C MET A 330 21.11 7.42 -11.19
N SER A 331 21.73 8.59 -11.13
CA SER A 331 22.51 9.16 -12.24
C SER A 331 23.64 8.24 -12.69
N GLN A 332 24.05 8.35 -13.95
CA GLN A 332 25.14 7.53 -14.50
C GLN A 332 26.50 7.85 -13.89
N SER A 333 26.69 9.03 -13.31
CA SER A 333 27.86 9.36 -12.50
C SER A 333 27.84 8.67 -11.13
N GLY A 334 26.68 8.20 -10.66
CA GLY A 334 26.48 7.63 -9.33
C GLY A 334 26.43 8.68 -8.22
N GLU A 335 26.40 9.97 -8.56
CA GLU A 335 26.48 11.06 -7.59
C GLU A 335 25.11 11.47 -7.06
N LEU A 336 24.09 11.46 -7.93
CA LEU A 336 22.72 11.83 -7.63
C LEU A 336 21.81 10.60 -7.58
N LEU A 337 20.89 10.62 -6.62
CA LEU A 337 19.81 9.67 -6.44
C LEU A 337 18.49 10.44 -6.37
N ILE A 338 17.50 10.03 -7.16
CA ILE A 338 16.11 10.46 -7.05
C ILE A 338 15.34 9.36 -6.32
N SER A 339 14.55 9.73 -5.33
CA SER A 339 13.59 8.85 -4.68
C SER A 339 12.17 9.37 -4.83
N GLY A 340 11.23 8.46 -5.03
CA GLY A 340 9.80 8.72 -4.99
C GLY A 340 9.13 7.89 -3.89
N SER A 341 8.14 8.46 -3.21
CA SER A 341 7.51 7.83 -2.04
C SER A 341 5.98 7.88 -2.08
N GLY A 342 5.37 7.08 -1.19
CA GLY A 342 3.96 7.14 -0.83
C GLY A 342 3.50 8.50 -0.30
N ASP A 343 4.42 9.32 0.21
CA ASP A 343 4.15 10.68 0.67
C ASP A 343 3.90 11.66 -0.50
N SER A 344 3.93 11.16 -1.74
CA SER A 344 3.78 11.92 -2.99
C SER A 344 4.97 12.84 -3.32
N ASP A 345 6.00 12.88 -2.47
CA ASP A 345 7.20 13.67 -2.70
C ASP A 345 8.20 12.94 -3.60
N LEU A 346 9.00 13.76 -4.26
CA LEU A 346 10.23 13.37 -4.93
C LEU A 346 11.39 14.08 -4.27
N LYS A 347 12.45 13.34 -3.93
CA LYS A 347 13.64 13.89 -3.27
C LYS A 347 14.89 13.55 -4.05
N ILE A 348 15.77 14.54 -4.21
CA ILE A 348 17.08 14.40 -4.84
C ILE A 348 18.14 14.40 -3.74
N TRP A 349 19.00 13.38 -3.76
CA TRP A 349 20.03 13.16 -2.77
C TRP A 349 21.40 13.13 -3.43
N GLN A 350 22.41 13.63 -2.72
CA GLN A 350 23.80 13.37 -3.05
C GLN A 350 24.25 12.06 -2.40
N VAL A 351 24.55 11.03 -3.17
CA VAL A 351 24.84 9.67 -2.69
C VAL A 351 26.04 9.63 -1.74
N LYS A 352 27.13 10.32 -2.09
CA LYS A 352 28.40 10.30 -1.33
C LYS A 352 28.24 10.84 0.09
N THR A 353 27.55 11.97 0.24
CA THR A 353 27.36 12.66 1.53
C THR A 353 26.07 12.23 2.23
N GLY A 354 25.08 11.74 1.47
CA GLY A 354 23.71 11.50 1.89
C GLY A 354 22.88 12.75 2.14
N ARG A 355 23.35 13.90 1.65
CA ARG A 355 22.64 15.16 1.82
C ARG A 355 21.41 15.19 0.91
N LEU A 356 20.26 15.57 1.47
CA LEU A 356 19.10 15.99 0.70
C LEU A 356 19.44 17.31 -0.02
N LEU A 357 19.46 17.28 -1.35
CA LEU A 357 19.74 18.44 -2.18
C LEU A 357 18.46 19.23 -2.45
N GLN A 358 17.38 18.52 -2.81
CA GLN A 358 16.12 19.16 -3.18
C GLN A 358 14.93 18.25 -2.91
N THR A 359 13.79 18.86 -2.57
CA THR A 359 12.47 18.22 -2.66
C THR A 359 11.75 18.89 -3.83
N LEU A 360 11.26 18.09 -4.78
CA LEU A 360 10.62 18.58 -6.00
C LEU A 360 9.11 18.75 -5.78
N ASP A 361 8.45 19.45 -6.71
CA ASP A 361 7.00 19.66 -6.68
C ASP A 361 6.24 18.32 -6.63
N LYS A 362 5.61 18.06 -5.48
CA LYS A 362 4.90 16.81 -5.19
C LYS A 362 3.83 16.46 -6.24
N HIS A 363 3.64 15.17 -6.43
CA HIS A 363 2.44 14.65 -7.10
C HIS A 363 1.21 14.84 -6.21
N THR A 364 0.01 14.66 -6.77
CA THR A 364 -1.22 14.68 -5.95
C THR A 364 -1.48 13.36 -5.23
N SER A 365 -0.76 12.32 -5.63
CA SER A 365 -0.87 10.95 -5.12
C SER A 365 0.51 10.26 -5.10
N PRO A 366 0.65 9.08 -4.46
CA PRO A 366 1.91 8.35 -4.35
C PRO A 366 2.71 8.24 -5.64
N VAL A 367 4.03 8.41 -5.55
CA VAL A 367 4.96 8.27 -6.67
C VAL A 367 5.33 6.79 -6.85
N TRP A 368 5.29 6.30 -8.09
CA TRP A 368 5.48 4.88 -8.41
C TRP A 368 6.78 4.52 -9.08
N SER A 369 7.24 5.38 -9.96
CA SER A 369 8.43 5.09 -10.75
C SER A 369 9.13 6.41 -11.02
N VAL A 370 10.45 6.39 -10.92
CA VAL A 370 11.32 7.51 -11.29
C VAL A 370 12.35 7.06 -12.30
N ALA A 371 12.72 7.98 -13.19
CA ALA A 371 13.83 7.82 -14.12
C ALA A 371 14.64 9.11 -14.16
N ILE A 372 15.91 8.98 -14.55
CA ILE A 372 16.82 10.10 -14.79
C ILE A 372 17.52 9.86 -16.12
N THR A 373 17.64 10.90 -16.93
CA THR A 373 18.40 10.85 -18.19
C THR A 373 19.88 10.60 -17.91
N GLN A 374 20.59 10.01 -18.88
CA GLN A 374 22.02 9.69 -18.74
C GLN A 374 22.89 10.91 -18.42
N ASP A 375 22.55 12.07 -18.97
CA ASP A 375 23.23 13.34 -18.70
C ASP A 375 22.95 13.87 -17.27
N GLY A 376 22.03 13.25 -16.53
CA GLY A 376 21.63 13.63 -15.18
C GLY A 376 20.81 14.91 -15.10
N GLN A 377 20.40 15.50 -16.23
CA GLN A 377 19.77 16.83 -16.26
C GLN A 377 18.25 16.77 -16.17
N THR A 378 17.63 15.69 -16.64
CA THR A 378 16.18 15.55 -16.70
C THR A 378 15.73 14.38 -15.84
N GLY A 379 14.80 14.65 -14.92
CA GLY A 379 14.18 13.63 -14.11
C GLY A 379 12.70 13.50 -14.46
N ILE A 380 12.19 12.28 -14.29
CA ILE A 380 10.85 11.89 -14.72
C ILE A 380 10.24 11.06 -13.60
N SER A 381 8.96 11.26 -13.31
CA SER A 381 8.19 10.37 -12.43
C SER A 381 6.85 10.05 -13.00
N SER A 382 6.35 8.89 -12.61
CA SER A 382 4.94 8.54 -12.65
C SER A 382 4.34 8.46 -11.26
N SER A 383 3.02 8.66 -11.19
CA SER A 383 2.27 8.62 -9.94
C SER A 383 0.94 7.88 -10.09
N TYR A 384 0.39 7.53 -8.93
CA TYR A 384 -0.94 6.97 -8.77
C TYR A 384 -2.02 7.93 -9.30
N ASP A 385 -1.70 9.22 -9.41
CA ASP A 385 -2.56 10.25 -10.01
C ASP A 385 -2.73 10.10 -11.54
N GLY A 386 -2.05 9.13 -12.17
CA GLY A 386 -2.12 8.85 -13.60
C GLY A 386 -1.29 9.81 -14.45
N THR A 387 -0.52 10.69 -13.83
CA THR A 387 0.31 11.68 -14.52
C THR A 387 1.77 11.29 -14.53
N ILE A 388 2.47 11.82 -15.54
CA ILE A 388 3.92 11.86 -15.61
C ILE A 388 4.36 13.31 -15.43
N LYS A 389 5.36 13.54 -14.59
CA LYS A 389 6.03 14.84 -14.46
C LYS A 389 7.44 14.74 -15.01
N VAL A 390 7.88 15.80 -15.69
CA VAL A 390 9.25 15.95 -16.19
C VAL A 390 9.83 17.22 -15.63
N TRP A 391 11.02 17.16 -15.04
CA TRP A 391 11.69 18.30 -14.41
C TRP A 391 13.15 18.38 -14.79
N ASP A 392 13.67 19.58 -14.59
CA ASP A 392 15.10 19.83 -14.56
C ASP A 392 15.67 19.42 -13.19
N VAL A 393 16.66 18.52 -13.17
CA VAL A 393 17.21 17.94 -11.93
C VAL A 393 18.00 18.95 -11.12
N LEU A 394 18.71 19.88 -11.77
CA LEU A 394 19.58 20.85 -11.09
C LEU A 394 18.79 21.99 -10.46
N SER A 395 17.80 22.52 -11.17
CA SER A 395 16.94 23.59 -10.65
C SER A 395 15.72 23.07 -9.88
N GLY A 396 15.35 21.80 -10.11
CA GLY A 396 14.13 21.16 -9.64
C GLY A 396 12.83 21.78 -10.16
N ARG A 397 12.92 22.57 -11.23
CA ARG A 397 11.74 23.17 -11.87
C ARG A 397 11.01 22.13 -12.70
N LEU A 398 9.69 22.05 -12.51
CA LEU A 398 8.80 21.30 -13.39
C LEU A 398 8.87 21.90 -14.80
N ARG A 399 9.23 21.08 -15.79
CA ARG A 399 9.22 21.47 -17.21
C ARG A 399 7.80 21.37 -17.78
N TYR A 400 7.17 20.21 -17.62
CA TYR A 400 5.79 19.98 -18.02
C TYR A 400 5.21 18.72 -17.35
N ARG A 401 3.91 18.50 -17.56
CA ARG A 401 3.15 17.35 -17.05
C ARG A 401 2.36 16.70 -18.18
N ILE A 402 2.30 15.38 -18.17
CA ILE A 402 1.50 14.56 -19.09
C ILE A 402 0.39 13.89 -18.30
N ALA A 403 -0.86 14.03 -18.74
CA ALA A 403 -1.96 13.17 -18.29
C ALA A 403 -1.84 11.83 -19.04
N ALA A 404 -1.12 10.88 -18.44
CA ALA A 404 -0.58 9.75 -19.16
C ALA A 404 -1.60 8.61 -19.30
N HIS A 405 -2.27 8.23 -18.22
CA HIS A 405 -3.14 7.07 -18.16
C HIS A 405 -4.47 7.38 -17.45
N GLU A 406 -5.51 6.62 -17.81
CA GLU A 406 -6.78 6.61 -17.08
C GLU A 406 -6.62 5.75 -15.82
N GLY A 407 -6.21 6.39 -14.73
CA GLY A 407 -5.84 5.73 -13.47
C GLY A 407 -4.31 5.65 -13.28
N PRO A 408 -3.84 4.88 -12.28
CA PRO A 408 -2.44 4.87 -11.87
C PRO A 408 -1.45 4.61 -13.03
N CYS A 409 -0.39 5.44 -13.09
CA CYS A 409 0.76 5.20 -13.96
C CYS A 409 1.86 4.50 -13.17
N TRP A 410 2.07 3.22 -13.49
CA TRP A 410 2.77 2.27 -12.64
C TRP A 410 4.27 2.17 -12.86
N ALA A 411 4.71 2.34 -14.10
CA ALA A 411 6.11 2.25 -14.47
C ALA A 411 6.43 3.26 -15.56
N ILE A 412 7.65 3.79 -15.50
CA ILE A 412 8.25 4.59 -16.55
C ILE A 412 9.67 4.12 -16.81
N ILE A 413 10.06 4.10 -18.09
CA ILE A 413 11.45 3.87 -18.53
C ILE A 413 11.79 4.82 -19.67
N LEU A 414 13.08 5.08 -19.84
CA LEU A 414 13.61 5.85 -20.96
C LEU A 414 14.10 4.91 -22.06
N SER A 415 13.89 5.30 -23.31
CA SER A 415 14.50 4.64 -24.45
C SER A 415 16.04 4.79 -24.42
N PRO A 416 16.78 3.88 -25.09
CA PRO A 416 18.24 3.95 -25.15
C PRO A 416 18.80 5.26 -25.71
N ASP A 417 18.09 5.87 -26.66
CA ASP A 417 18.43 7.16 -27.28
C ASP A 417 18.13 8.37 -26.40
N GLN A 418 17.52 8.17 -25.22
CA GLN A 418 17.12 9.21 -24.27
C GLN A 418 16.17 10.26 -24.86
N GLN A 419 15.41 9.92 -25.90
CA GLN A 419 14.44 10.82 -26.53
C GLN A 419 12.98 10.45 -26.24
N THR A 420 12.74 9.29 -25.65
CA THR A 420 11.39 8.74 -25.53
C THR A 420 11.13 8.26 -24.11
N ILE A 421 9.96 8.62 -23.57
CA ILE A 421 9.41 8.06 -22.33
C ILE A 421 8.49 6.92 -22.71
N ILE A 422 8.58 5.82 -21.99
CA ILE A 422 7.65 4.71 -22.11
C ILE A 422 6.99 4.52 -20.76
N SER A 423 5.67 4.50 -20.73
CA SER A 423 4.90 4.36 -19.51
C SER A 423 3.89 3.23 -19.60
N SER A 424 3.56 2.65 -18.44
CA SER A 424 2.51 1.64 -18.34
C SER A 424 1.51 2.02 -17.24
N GLY A 425 0.25 1.59 -17.40
CA GLY A 425 -0.83 2.05 -16.53
C GLY A 425 -1.90 1.01 -16.19
N ALA A 426 -2.76 1.40 -15.25
CA ALA A 426 -3.95 0.65 -14.85
C ALA A 426 -5.00 0.56 -15.97
N ASP A 427 -4.94 1.46 -16.94
CA ASP A 427 -5.74 1.45 -18.18
C ASP A 427 -5.37 0.31 -19.14
N ARG A 428 -4.44 -0.58 -18.75
CA ARG A 428 -3.99 -1.76 -19.49
C ARG A 428 -3.15 -1.44 -20.72
N LYS A 429 -2.72 -0.18 -20.84
CA LYS A 429 -1.98 0.31 -22.01
C LYS A 429 -0.52 0.55 -21.65
N ILE A 430 0.31 0.47 -22.69
CA ILE A 430 1.65 1.05 -22.67
C ILE A 430 1.63 2.24 -23.62
N LYS A 431 2.20 3.36 -23.21
CA LYS A 431 2.23 4.59 -23.99
C LYS A 431 3.66 5.06 -24.17
N VAL A 432 3.94 5.56 -25.37
CA VAL A 432 5.26 6.00 -25.81
C VAL A 432 5.17 7.49 -26.12
N TRP A 433 6.00 8.29 -25.48
CA TRP A 433 5.94 9.75 -25.49
C TRP A 433 7.27 10.35 -25.91
N ASP A 434 7.21 11.47 -26.61
CA ASP A 434 8.39 12.30 -26.86
C ASP A 434 8.86 12.98 -25.55
N LEU A 435 10.13 12.82 -25.18
CA LEU A 435 10.70 13.42 -23.97
C LEU A 435 10.95 14.93 -24.09
N SER A 436 10.97 15.49 -25.29
CA SER A 436 11.19 16.93 -25.48
C SER A 436 9.86 17.70 -25.48
N THR A 437 8.83 17.15 -26.13
CA THR A 437 7.53 17.81 -26.31
C THR A 437 6.46 17.31 -25.34
N GLY A 438 6.60 16.11 -24.80
CA GLY A 438 5.57 15.44 -24.00
C GLY A 438 4.41 14.88 -24.83
N GLU A 439 4.52 14.85 -26.16
CA GLU A 439 3.47 14.35 -27.05
C GLU A 439 3.43 12.83 -27.09
N LEU A 440 2.21 12.28 -27.17
CA LEU A 440 1.98 10.84 -27.35
C LEU A 440 2.36 10.44 -28.78
N ARG A 441 3.37 9.59 -28.93
CA ARG A 441 3.79 9.02 -30.21
C ARG A 441 3.06 7.72 -30.53
N GLN A 442 2.88 6.86 -29.53
CA GLN A 442 2.28 5.54 -29.74
C GLN A 442 1.55 5.03 -28.50
N THR A 443 0.52 4.22 -28.72
CA THR A 443 -0.15 3.42 -27.67
C THR A 443 -0.11 1.96 -28.09
N LEU A 444 0.37 1.09 -27.20
CA LEU A 444 0.42 -0.35 -27.40
C LEU A 444 -0.69 -0.97 -26.54
N GLU A 445 -1.56 -1.73 -27.19
CA GLU A 445 -2.72 -2.38 -26.59
C GLU A 445 -2.62 -3.89 -26.80
N GLY A 446 -3.09 -4.67 -25.82
CA GLY A 446 -3.11 -6.13 -25.93
C GLY A 446 -3.09 -6.87 -24.61
N HIS A 447 -2.70 -6.21 -23.51
CA HIS A 447 -2.94 -6.72 -22.16
C HIS A 447 -4.41 -6.60 -21.77
N THR A 448 -4.91 -7.56 -20.99
CA THR A 448 -6.32 -7.61 -20.55
C THR A 448 -6.53 -7.10 -19.14
N ASP A 449 -5.45 -6.79 -18.43
CA ASP A 449 -5.43 -6.15 -17.11
C ASP A 449 -4.23 -5.18 -17.02
N THR A 450 -4.08 -4.54 -15.87
CA THR A 450 -3.07 -3.53 -15.56
C THR A 450 -1.67 -3.94 -15.99
N VAL A 451 -1.01 -3.07 -16.76
CA VAL A 451 0.38 -3.28 -17.17
C VAL A 451 1.27 -2.66 -16.12
N ARG A 452 1.99 -3.54 -15.43
CA ARG A 452 2.58 -3.18 -14.16
C ARG A 452 4.06 -2.85 -14.23
N ALA A 453 4.81 -3.57 -15.04
CA ALA A 453 6.21 -3.32 -15.24
C ALA A 453 6.55 -3.43 -16.71
N ILE A 454 7.56 -2.70 -17.12
CA ILE A 454 8.08 -2.67 -18.49
C ILE A 454 9.60 -2.69 -18.43
N ALA A 455 10.22 -3.34 -19.41
CA ALA A 455 11.66 -3.40 -19.57
C ALA A 455 12.04 -3.30 -21.04
N ILE A 456 13.16 -2.65 -21.35
CA ILE A 456 13.72 -2.59 -22.71
C ILE A 456 14.87 -3.58 -22.80
N HIS A 457 14.88 -4.34 -23.89
CA HIS A 457 15.99 -5.22 -24.22
C HIS A 457 17.26 -4.39 -24.47
N PRO A 458 18.46 -4.84 -24.08
CA PRO A 458 19.70 -4.06 -24.23
C PRO A 458 19.99 -3.58 -25.66
N THR A 459 19.51 -4.29 -26.69
CA THR A 459 19.63 -3.86 -28.10
C THR A 459 18.74 -2.68 -28.47
N GLY A 460 17.77 -2.33 -27.64
CA GLY A 460 16.80 -1.26 -27.89
C GLY A 460 15.70 -1.59 -28.90
N GLN A 461 15.68 -2.81 -29.44
CA GLN A 461 14.70 -3.19 -30.48
C GLN A 461 13.42 -3.79 -29.92
N GLN A 462 13.48 -4.37 -28.72
CA GLN A 462 12.36 -5.05 -28.09
C GLN A 462 12.07 -4.47 -26.71
N MET A 463 10.81 -4.59 -26.31
CA MET A 463 10.34 -4.29 -24.96
C MET A 463 9.59 -5.50 -24.43
N ALA A 464 9.71 -5.76 -23.13
CA ALA A 464 8.86 -6.67 -22.40
C ALA A 464 7.92 -5.89 -21.47
N SER A 465 6.70 -6.38 -21.30
CA SER A 465 5.76 -5.91 -20.29
C SER A 465 5.24 -7.06 -19.45
N ALA A 466 5.02 -6.78 -18.17
CA ALA A 466 4.44 -7.71 -17.20
C ALA A 466 3.10 -7.14 -16.71
N SER A 467 2.09 -8.01 -16.64
CA SER A 467 0.72 -7.60 -16.35
C SER A 467 0.06 -8.46 -15.28
N TRP A 468 -0.95 -7.86 -14.66
CA TRP A 468 -1.85 -8.55 -13.73
C TRP A 468 -2.74 -9.59 -14.40
N ASP A 469 -2.79 -9.59 -15.74
CA ASP A 469 -3.41 -10.66 -16.53
C ASP A 469 -2.61 -11.98 -16.53
N LYS A 470 -1.54 -12.05 -15.72
CA LYS A 470 -0.67 -13.21 -15.50
C LYS A 470 0.27 -13.52 -16.68
N THR A 471 0.29 -12.65 -17.69
CA THR A 471 1.14 -12.81 -18.87
C THR A 471 2.28 -11.81 -18.89
N LEU A 472 3.33 -12.17 -19.62
CA LEU A 472 4.27 -11.19 -20.17
C LEU A 472 4.02 -11.02 -21.66
N LYS A 473 4.30 -9.84 -22.20
CA LYS A 473 4.26 -9.58 -23.64
C LYS A 473 5.57 -8.99 -24.13
N ILE A 474 6.03 -9.46 -25.28
CA ILE A 474 7.20 -8.92 -25.98
C ILE A 474 6.71 -8.11 -27.17
N TRP A 475 7.22 -6.90 -27.29
CA TRP A 475 6.81 -5.92 -28.30
C TRP A 475 8.01 -5.49 -29.11
N ASN A 476 7.79 -5.19 -30.38
CA ASN A 476 8.73 -4.42 -31.18
C ASN A 476 8.66 -2.96 -30.71
N LEU A 477 9.78 -2.39 -30.26
CA LEU A 477 9.76 -1.04 -29.70
C LEU A 477 9.49 0.04 -30.78
N ALA A 478 9.94 -0.18 -32.02
CA ALA A 478 9.81 0.79 -33.09
C ALA A 478 8.42 0.77 -33.74
N THR A 479 7.83 -0.41 -33.92
CA THR A 479 6.51 -0.56 -34.54
C THR A 479 5.37 -0.67 -33.52
N GLY A 480 5.69 -0.95 -32.26
CA GLY A 480 4.74 -1.27 -31.17
C GLY A 480 3.92 -2.54 -31.40
N GLU A 481 4.29 -3.36 -32.37
CA GLU A 481 3.62 -4.62 -32.64
C GLU A 481 3.91 -5.64 -31.54
N LEU A 482 2.89 -6.39 -31.16
CA LEU A 482 3.02 -7.54 -30.26
C LEU A 482 3.74 -8.67 -30.98
N ILE A 483 4.95 -9.00 -30.54
CA ILE A 483 5.75 -10.12 -31.07
C ILE A 483 5.29 -11.44 -30.43
N ARG A 484 5.10 -11.45 -29.10
CA ARG A 484 4.82 -12.69 -28.36
C ARG A 484 4.08 -12.43 -27.06
N THR A 485 3.26 -13.40 -26.65
CA THR A 485 2.71 -13.49 -25.29
C THR A 485 3.36 -14.70 -24.60
N LEU A 486 3.90 -14.50 -23.40
CA LEU A 486 4.49 -15.54 -22.57
C LEU A 486 3.52 -15.87 -21.44
N GLU A 487 3.12 -17.13 -21.38
CA GLU A 487 2.21 -17.66 -20.37
C GLU A 487 2.96 -18.66 -19.48
N GLY A 488 2.63 -18.68 -18.18
CA GLY A 488 3.17 -19.68 -17.26
C GLY A 488 3.19 -19.27 -15.79
N HIS A 489 3.08 -17.98 -15.47
CA HIS A 489 2.77 -17.55 -14.10
C HIS A 489 1.31 -17.88 -13.75
N THR A 490 1.07 -18.28 -12.50
CA THR A 490 -0.28 -18.67 -12.04
C THR A 490 -1.05 -17.50 -11.42
N SER A 491 -0.33 -16.41 -11.14
CA SER A 491 -0.83 -15.17 -10.55
C SER A 491 -0.25 -13.94 -11.27
N ARG A 492 -0.53 -12.76 -10.74
CA ARG A 492 -0.19 -11.46 -11.35
C ARG A 492 1.32 -11.35 -11.54
N VAL A 493 1.76 -10.98 -12.74
CA VAL A 493 3.18 -10.70 -13.00
C VAL A 493 3.47 -9.28 -12.55
N THR A 494 4.50 -9.13 -11.73
CA THR A 494 4.74 -7.94 -10.93
C THR A 494 5.91 -7.11 -11.42
N THR A 495 6.91 -7.78 -11.99
CA THR A 495 8.18 -7.20 -12.40
C THR A 495 8.78 -8.01 -13.54
N VAL A 496 9.55 -7.34 -14.39
CA VAL A 496 10.22 -7.93 -15.55
C VAL A 496 11.52 -7.19 -15.81
N VAL A 497 12.57 -7.92 -16.16
CA VAL A 497 13.89 -7.36 -16.52
C VAL A 497 14.56 -8.22 -17.59
N PHE A 498 15.37 -7.58 -18.43
CA PHE A 498 16.27 -8.29 -19.35
C PHE A 498 17.66 -8.48 -18.74
N ASN A 499 18.22 -9.66 -18.96
CA ASN A 499 19.60 -10.02 -18.68
C ASN A 499 20.23 -10.63 -19.95
N GLY A 500 20.60 -9.78 -20.91
CA GLY A 500 20.96 -10.22 -22.26
C GLY A 500 19.76 -10.89 -22.95
N ASP A 501 19.99 -12.10 -23.49
CA ASP A 501 18.94 -12.92 -24.14
C ASP A 501 17.99 -13.63 -23.16
N THR A 502 18.20 -13.48 -21.85
CA THR A 502 17.30 -14.02 -20.82
C THR A 502 16.36 -12.93 -20.33
N LEU A 503 15.07 -13.21 -20.29
CA LEU A 503 14.07 -12.41 -19.60
C LEU A 503 13.81 -13.01 -18.22
N ALA A 504 13.83 -12.22 -17.16
CA ALA A 504 13.41 -12.66 -15.83
C ALA A 504 12.11 -11.97 -15.44
N SER A 505 11.17 -12.72 -14.88
CA SER A 505 9.88 -12.21 -14.40
C SER A 505 9.60 -12.66 -12.98
N GLY A 506 9.06 -11.74 -12.16
CA GLY A 506 8.60 -12.03 -10.81
C GLY A 506 7.07 -11.97 -10.74
N SER A 507 6.49 -12.68 -9.79
CA SER A 507 5.03 -12.78 -9.66
C SER A 507 4.56 -12.89 -8.21
N THR A 508 3.28 -12.60 -8.00
CA THR A 508 2.56 -12.87 -6.75
C THR A 508 2.27 -14.35 -6.52
N ASP A 509 2.74 -15.24 -7.40
CA ASP A 509 2.80 -16.69 -7.17
C ASP A 509 4.08 -17.14 -6.43
N ASN A 510 4.86 -16.17 -5.93
CA ASN A 510 6.11 -16.35 -5.18
C ASN A 510 7.27 -16.90 -6.01
N THR A 511 7.13 -17.00 -7.34
CA THR A 511 8.17 -17.52 -8.22
C THR A 511 8.86 -16.43 -9.03
N ILE A 512 10.10 -16.73 -9.43
CA ILE A 512 10.78 -16.04 -10.51
C ILE A 512 10.85 -17.01 -11.70
N LYS A 513 10.52 -16.55 -12.89
CA LYS A 513 10.64 -17.34 -14.12
C LYS A 513 11.67 -16.72 -15.04
N LEU A 514 12.54 -17.56 -15.60
CA LEU A 514 13.54 -17.19 -16.58
C LEU A 514 13.10 -17.70 -17.94
N TRP A 515 13.09 -16.83 -18.95
CA TRP A 515 12.61 -17.11 -20.29
C TRP A 515 13.69 -16.77 -21.31
N ASN A 516 13.72 -17.50 -22.42
CA ASN A 516 14.48 -17.06 -23.58
C ASN A 516 13.72 -15.90 -24.26
N SER A 517 14.36 -14.74 -24.42
CA SER A 517 13.71 -13.54 -24.98
C SER A 517 13.32 -13.70 -26.46
N GLN A 518 14.03 -14.53 -27.21
CA GLN A 518 13.84 -14.72 -28.65
C GLN A 518 12.76 -15.78 -28.93
N THR A 519 12.85 -16.94 -28.27
CA THR A 519 11.92 -18.06 -28.47
C THR A 519 10.66 -17.94 -27.62
N GLY A 520 10.76 -17.29 -26.46
CA GLY A 520 9.70 -17.22 -25.45
C GLY A 520 9.57 -18.47 -24.59
N GLU A 521 10.48 -19.43 -24.72
CA GLU A 521 10.45 -20.66 -23.95
C GLU A 521 10.85 -20.39 -22.49
N LEU A 522 10.13 -21.03 -21.57
CA LEU A 522 10.47 -21.03 -20.15
C LEU A 522 11.72 -21.89 -19.92
N TYR A 523 12.81 -21.26 -19.48
CA TYR A 523 14.08 -21.91 -19.17
C TYR A 523 14.08 -22.52 -17.76
N GLN A 524 13.70 -21.74 -16.74
CA GLN A 524 13.79 -22.17 -15.35
C GLN A 524 12.74 -21.45 -14.48
N THR A 525 12.27 -22.11 -13.42
CA THR A 525 11.44 -21.49 -12.36
C THR A 525 12.20 -21.57 -11.03
N LEU A 526 12.35 -20.43 -10.36
CA LEU A 526 13.01 -20.28 -9.07
C LEU A 526 11.93 -20.08 -7.99
N THR A 527 11.98 -20.86 -6.91
CA THR A 527 10.89 -20.97 -5.92
C THR A 527 11.32 -20.68 -4.47
N ASP A 528 12.47 -20.05 -4.25
CA ASP A 528 12.98 -19.81 -2.89
C ASP A 528 12.29 -18.66 -2.12
N HIS A 529 11.48 -17.83 -2.79
CA HIS A 529 10.73 -16.77 -2.10
C HIS A 529 9.46 -17.35 -1.47
N THR A 530 9.17 -16.96 -0.23
CA THR A 530 8.01 -17.47 0.51
C THR A 530 6.78 -16.56 0.40
N ASP A 531 6.94 -15.40 -0.23
CA ASP A 531 5.89 -14.40 -0.50
C ASP A 531 6.21 -13.70 -1.84
N TRP A 532 5.34 -12.78 -2.26
CA TRP A 532 5.36 -12.17 -3.59
C TRP A 532 6.72 -11.62 -3.98
N VAL A 533 7.17 -11.92 -5.19
CA VAL A 533 8.33 -11.26 -5.79
C VAL A 533 7.89 -9.88 -6.26
N LEU A 534 8.47 -8.82 -5.71
CA LEU A 534 8.02 -7.44 -5.94
C LEU A 534 8.90 -6.70 -6.95
N THR A 535 10.20 -7.00 -6.96
CA THR A 535 11.17 -6.31 -7.81
C THR A 535 12.26 -7.27 -8.29
N LEU A 536 12.73 -7.03 -9.51
CA LEU A 536 13.92 -7.63 -10.08
C LEU A 536 14.85 -6.52 -10.57
N ASP A 537 16.15 -6.74 -10.44
CA ASP A 537 17.20 -5.91 -11.02
C ASP A 537 18.29 -6.82 -11.63
N THR A 538 19.03 -6.33 -12.62
CA THR A 538 20.06 -7.12 -13.30
C THR A 538 21.41 -6.42 -13.30
N ASP A 539 22.46 -7.20 -13.05
CA ASP A 539 23.84 -6.81 -13.31
C ASP A 539 24.27 -7.51 -14.59
N LEU A 540 24.04 -6.86 -15.74
CA LEU A 540 24.39 -7.39 -17.08
C LEU A 540 25.87 -7.76 -17.19
N SER A 541 26.75 -7.06 -16.46
CA SER A 541 28.19 -7.34 -16.48
C SER A 541 28.56 -8.63 -15.75
N ALA A 542 27.73 -9.04 -14.79
CA ALA A 542 27.94 -10.21 -13.94
C ALA A 542 26.91 -11.32 -14.18
N GLN A 543 26.07 -11.20 -15.22
CA GLN A 543 24.93 -12.08 -15.52
C GLN A 543 24.13 -12.46 -14.26
N THR A 544 23.93 -11.49 -13.37
CA THR A 544 23.30 -11.71 -12.07
C THR A 544 21.92 -11.08 -12.07
N VAL A 545 20.93 -11.78 -11.50
CA VAL A 545 19.60 -11.24 -11.21
C VAL A 545 19.49 -11.03 -9.70
N VAL A 546 18.98 -9.89 -9.27
CA VAL A 546 18.66 -9.61 -7.88
C VAL A 546 17.15 -9.52 -7.75
N SER A 547 16.58 -10.16 -6.73
CA SER A 547 15.14 -10.09 -6.46
C SER A 547 14.87 -9.57 -5.06
N GLY A 548 13.83 -8.75 -4.93
CA GLY A 548 13.25 -8.33 -3.65
C GLY A 548 11.84 -8.87 -3.52
N SER A 549 11.52 -9.38 -2.32
CA SER A 549 10.22 -9.97 -2.03
C SER A 549 9.60 -9.38 -0.76
N LYS A 550 8.28 -9.54 -0.68
CA LYS A 550 7.49 -9.26 0.51
C LYS A 550 7.88 -10.13 1.71
N ASP A 551 8.60 -11.23 1.48
CA ASP A 551 9.20 -12.06 2.53
C ASP A 551 10.35 -11.38 3.29
N LYS A 552 10.61 -10.09 3.01
CA LYS A 552 11.64 -9.25 3.65
C LYS A 552 13.07 -9.65 3.29
N THR A 553 13.24 -10.42 2.22
CA THR A 553 14.54 -10.84 1.72
C THR A 553 14.87 -10.22 0.37
N LEU A 554 16.17 -9.96 0.19
CA LEU A 554 16.78 -9.77 -1.12
C LEU A 554 17.59 -11.02 -1.47
N LYS A 555 17.37 -11.58 -2.65
CA LYS A 555 18.09 -12.75 -3.14
C LYS A 555 18.91 -12.39 -4.38
N ILE A 556 20.12 -12.93 -4.45
CA ILE A 556 21.04 -12.75 -5.58
C ILE A 556 21.20 -14.09 -6.29
N TRP A 557 20.84 -14.11 -7.57
CA TRP A 557 20.82 -15.27 -8.45
C TRP A 557 21.91 -15.11 -9.49
N GLN A 558 22.75 -16.13 -9.65
CA GLN A 558 23.86 -16.07 -10.59
C GLN A 558 23.76 -17.21 -11.60
N ALA A 559 23.85 -16.86 -12.89
CA ALA A 559 24.11 -17.83 -13.94
C ALA A 559 25.57 -18.32 -13.82
N PRO A 560 25.85 -19.61 -14.04
CA PRO A 560 27.14 -20.21 -13.66
C PRO A 560 28.36 -19.72 -14.44
#